data_AF-A0A3A0G2Z2-F1
#
_entry.id   AF-A0A3A0G2Z2-F1
#
_cell.length_a   1.000
_cell.length_b   1.000
_cell.length_c   1.000
_cell.angle_alpha   90.00
_cell.angle_beta   90.00
_cell.angle_gamma   90.00
#
_symmetry.space_group_name_H-M   'P 1'
#
loop_
_entity.id
_entity.type
_entity.pdbx_description
1 polymer ?
#
loop_
_entity_poly.entity_id
_entity_poly.type
_entity_poly.pdbx_seq_one_letter_code
_entity_poly.pdbx_strand_id
1 'polypeptide(L)'
;MPPALALVVLLAVLVASTVHALFGRSWRGWAVTLLAALVGFAAGEALGRALGHLRGVVGQVHVVHGVLGAVVATAAAVVAERRAP
;
A
#
# COMPACT_ATOMS: atom_id res chain seq x y z
N MET A 1 7.16 -10.12 15.59
CA MET A 1 6.32 -10.10 14.37
C MET A 1 6.95 -11.04 13.34
N PRO A 2 6.15 -11.75 12.52
CA PRO A 2 6.69 -12.51 11.40
C PRO A 2 7.45 -11.59 10.41
N PRO A 3 8.60 -12.02 9.83
CA PRO A 3 9.39 -11.19 8.91
C PRO A 3 8.59 -10.70 7.69
N ALA A 4 7.68 -11.53 7.18
CA ALA A 4 6.80 -11.15 6.07
C ALA A 4 5.87 -9.98 6.44
N LEU A 5 5.27 -10.02 7.63
CA LEU A 5 4.44 -8.91 8.13
C LEU A 5 5.26 -7.64 8.34
N ALA A 6 6.51 -7.77 8.82
CA ALA A 6 7.42 -6.64 8.94
C ALA A 6 7.66 -5.96 7.59
N LEU A 7 7.94 -6.76 6.55
CA LEU A 7 8.16 -6.26 5.20
C LEU A 7 6.92 -5.59 4.63
N VAL A 8 5.74 -6.19 4.79
CA VAL A 8 4.46 -5.60 4.33
C VAL A 8 4.23 -4.24 4.99
N VAL A 9 4.37 -4.16 6.32
CA VAL A 9 4.19 -2.91 7.06
C VAL A 9 5.22 -1.87 6.63
N LEU A 10 6.49 -2.26 6.50
CA LEU A 10 7.55 -1.35 6.04
C LEU A 10 7.27 -0.79 4.65
N LEU A 11 6.89 -1.64 3.69
CA LEU A 11 6.55 -1.23 2.33
C LEU A 11 5.31 -0.34 2.30
N ALA A 12 4.27 -0.68 3.06
CA ALA A 12 3.07 0.14 3.16
C ALA A 12 3.36 1.52 3.78
N VAL A 13 4.20 1.58 4.82
CA VAL A 13 4.65 2.84 5.43
C VAL A 13 5.47 3.66 4.44
N LEU A 14 6.38 3.04 3.68
CA LEU A 14 7.18 3.72 2.67
C LEU A 14 6.28 4.31 1.57
N VAL A 15 5.34 3.53 1.03
CA VAL A 15 4.40 3.99 0.00
C VAL A 15 3.53 5.11 0.55
N ALA A 16 2.89 4.92 1.71
CA ALA A 16 2.03 5.91 2.32
C ALA A 16 2.77 7.21 2.64
N SER A 17 3.97 7.12 3.21
CA SER A 17 4.80 8.28 3.53
C SER A 17 5.25 9.01 2.27
N THR A 18 5.61 8.30 1.21
CA THR A 18 5.98 8.90 -0.09
C THR A 18 4.80 9.64 -0.70
N VAL A 19 3.63 8.98 -0.80
CA VAL A 19 2.42 9.59 -1.34
C VAL A 19 1.97 10.79 -0.49
N HIS A 20 2.04 10.66 0.84
CA HIS A 20 1.69 11.74 1.75
C HIS A 20 2.68 12.91 1.68
N ALA A 21 3.98 12.66 1.53
CA ALA A 21 4.98 13.73 1.35
C ALA A 21 4.73 14.53 0.07
N LEU A 22 4.26 13.86 -0.99
CA LEU A 22 3.97 14.49 -2.28
C LEU A 22 2.63 15.23 -2.32
N PHE A 23 1.60 14.70 -1.66
CA PHE A 23 0.21 15.15 -1.86
C PHE A 23 -0.58 15.41 -0.58
N GLY A 24 -0.04 15.02 0.57
CA GLY A 24 -0.69 15.07 1.86
C GLY A 24 -0.73 16.47 2.47
N ARG A 25 -1.71 16.71 3.34
CA ARG A 25 -1.94 18.01 3.98
C ARG A 25 -2.02 17.97 5.50
N SER A 26 -2.26 16.80 6.08
CA SER A 26 -2.48 16.65 7.52
C SER A 26 -2.06 15.26 8.03
N TRP A 27 -1.74 15.16 9.32
CA TRP A 27 -1.43 13.88 9.94
C TRP A 27 -2.58 12.86 9.83
N ARG A 28 -3.84 13.33 9.81
CA ARG A 28 -5.03 12.49 9.61
C ARG A 28 -5.04 11.90 8.21
N GLY A 29 -4.73 12.74 7.21
CA GLY A 29 -4.54 12.30 5.83
C GLY A 29 -3.44 11.25 5.72
N TRP A 30 -2.32 11.41 6.45
CA TRP A 30 -1.27 10.37 6.51
C TRP A 30 -1.80 9.04 7.04
N ALA A 31 -2.55 9.05 8.15
CA ALA A 31 -3.12 7.84 8.72
C ALA A 31 -4.11 7.14 7.75
N VAL A 32 -4.96 7.91 7.07
CA VAL A 32 -5.87 7.38 6.04
C VAL A 32 -5.08 6.79 4.87
N THR A 33 -4.03 7.48 4.42
CA THR A 33 -3.16 7.00 3.34
C THR A 33 -2.42 5.74 3.75
N LEU A 34 -1.98 5.61 5.01
CA LEU A 34 -1.35 4.42 5.54
C LEU A 34 -2.30 3.22 5.58
N LEU A 35 -3.54 3.43 6.05
CA LEU A 35 -4.56 2.39 6.02
C LEU A 35 -4.87 1.95 4.58
N ALA A 36 -4.99 2.91 3.65
CA ALA A 36 -5.18 2.62 2.24
C ALA A 36 -4.01 1.82 1.65
N ALA A 37 -2.76 2.15 2.00
CA ALA A 37 -1.59 1.40 1.56
C ALA A 37 -1.61 -0.04 2.07
N LEU A 38 -1.95 -0.26 3.34
CA LEU A 38 -2.03 -1.61 3.93
C LEU A 38 -3.13 -2.45 3.28
N VAL A 39 -4.33 -1.89 3.11
CA VAL A 39 -5.47 -2.57 2.48
C VAL A 39 -5.18 -2.86 1.01
N GLY A 40 -4.67 -1.86 0.28
CA GLY A 40 -4.27 -2.00 -1.12
C GLY A 40 -3.17 -3.05 -1.29
N PHE A 41 -2.19 -3.09 -0.39
CA PHE A 41 -1.15 -4.11 -0.40
C PHE A 41 -1.73 -5.50 -0.23
N ALA A 42 -2.58 -5.70 0.78
CA ALA A 42 -3.21 -7.00 1.03
C ALA A 42 -4.05 -7.47 -0.17
N ALA A 43 -4.81 -6.57 -0.81
CA ALA A 43 -5.58 -6.87 -2.01
C ALA A 43 -4.68 -7.21 -3.21
N GLY A 44 -3.63 -6.43 -3.44
CA GLY A 44 -2.65 -6.68 -4.49
C GLY A 44 -1.90 -7.99 -4.30
N GLU A 45 -1.51 -8.31 -3.08
CA GLU A 45 -0.89 -9.58 -2.70
C GLU A 45 -1.82 -10.77 -2.98
N ALA A 46 -3.09 -10.67 -2.57
CA ALA A 46 -4.09 -11.71 -2.83
C ALA A 46 -4.28 -11.94 -4.34
N LEU A 47 -4.32 -10.85 -5.12
CA LEU A 47 -4.37 -10.93 -6.59
C LEU A 47 -3.10 -11.59 -7.17
N GLY A 48 -1.91 -11.21 -6.69
CA GLY A 48 -0.65 -11.81 -7.12
C GLY A 48 -0.57 -13.31 -6.86
N ARG A 49 -1.11 -13.78 -5.72
CA ARG A 49 -1.25 -15.21 -5.41
C ARG A 49 -2.23 -15.90 -6.36
N ALA A 50 -3.39 -15.29 -6.63
CA ALA A 50 -4.40 -15.85 -7.52
C ALA A 50 -3.91 -15.97 -8.97
N LEU A 51 -3.11 -15.02 -9.44
CA LEU A 51 -2.56 -15.00 -10.80
C LEU A 51 -1.34 -15.93 -10.98
N GLY A 52 -0.88 -16.61 -9.93
CA GLY A 52 0.24 -17.56 -9.99
C GLY A 52 1.58 -16.95 -10.43
N HIS A 53 1.72 -15.63 -10.40
CA HIS A 53 2.93 -14.95 -10.86
C HIS A 53 4.04 -15.02 -9.80
N LEU A 54 5.09 -15.79 -10.08
CA LEU A 54 6.27 -15.97 -9.21
C LEU A 54 7.29 -14.82 -9.30
N ARG A 55 7.14 -13.89 -10.24
CA ARG A 55 8.07 -12.77 -10.40
C ARG A 55 7.83 -11.71 -9.33
N GLY A 56 8.90 -11.29 -8.65
CA GLY A 56 8.83 -10.25 -7.62
C GLY A 56 8.35 -10.73 -6.25
N VAL A 57 8.58 -12.01 -5.92
CA VAL A 57 8.31 -12.57 -4.59
C VAL A 57 9.55 -12.44 -3.70
N VAL A 58 9.37 -11.98 -2.47
CA VAL A 58 10.41 -11.99 -1.43
C VAL A 58 9.90 -12.85 -0.27
N GLY A 59 10.50 -14.04 -0.11
CA GLY A 59 9.98 -15.06 0.81
C GLY A 59 8.59 -15.53 0.39
N GLN A 60 7.55 -15.12 1.12
CA GLN A 60 6.14 -15.46 0.85
C GLN A 60 5.31 -14.25 0.35
N VAL A 61 5.96 -13.11 0.16
CA VAL A 61 5.31 -11.82 -0.14
C VAL A 61 5.43 -11.50 -1.63
N HIS A 62 4.32 -11.26 -2.32
CA HIS A 62 4.26 -10.85 -3.72
C HIS A 62 4.47 -9.33 -3.82
N VAL A 63 5.69 -8.89 -3.55
CA VAL A 63 6.07 -7.48 -3.36
C VAL A 63 5.56 -6.58 -4.49
N VAL A 64 5.75 -6.97 -5.75
CA VAL A 64 5.33 -6.14 -6.89
C VAL A 64 3.82 -5.91 -6.90
N HIS A 65 3.03 -6.97 -6.73
CA HIS A 65 1.57 -6.87 -6.76
C HIS A 65 1.03 -6.14 -5.53
N GLY A 66 1.60 -6.40 -4.35
CA GLY A 66 1.28 -5.68 -3.13
C GLY A 66 1.58 -4.18 -3.24
N VAL A 67 2.78 -3.81 -3.71
CA VAL A 67 3.14 -2.40 -3.90
C VAL A 67 2.23 -1.73 -4.93
N LEU A 68 1.91 -2.38 -6.05
CA LEU A 68 0.96 -1.83 -7.03
C LEU A 68 -0.42 -1.60 -6.40
N GLY A 69 -0.95 -2.57 -5.66
CA GLY A 69 -2.21 -2.42 -4.94
C GLY A 69 -2.18 -1.29 -3.93
N ALA A 70 -1.08 -1.15 -3.18
CA ALA A 70 -0.88 -0.05 -2.23
C ALA A 70 -0.86 1.33 -2.93
N VAL A 71 -0.15 1.45 -4.06
CA VAL A 71 -0.09 2.69 -4.85
C VAL A 71 -1.47 3.08 -5.38
N VAL A 72 -2.23 2.13 -5.93
CA VAL A 72 -3.58 2.39 -6.43
C VAL A 72 -4.51 2.83 -5.31
N ALA A 73 -4.51 2.12 -4.18
CA ALA A 73 -5.37 2.46 -3.04
C ALA A 73 -5.02 3.81 -2.41
N THR A 74 -3.72 4.13 -2.28
CA THR A 74 -3.28 5.43 -1.76
C THR A 74 -3.62 6.58 -2.71
N ALA A 75 -3.47 6.38 -4.02
CA ALA A 75 -3.92 7.37 -5.00
C ALA A 75 -5.43 7.63 -4.89
N ALA A 76 -6.25 6.58 -4.75
CA ALA A 76 -7.69 6.71 -4.55
C ALA A 76 -8.01 7.47 -3.25
N ALA A 77 -7.29 7.19 -2.15
CA ALA A 77 -7.45 7.89 -0.88
C ALA A 77 -7.13 9.39 -0.99
N VAL A 78 -6.03 9.76 -1.67
CA VAL A 78 -5.67 11.15 -1.91
C VAL A 78 -6.73 11.87 -2.76
N VAL A 79 -7.25 11.20 -3.80
CA VAL A 79 -8.32 11.77 -4.63
C VAL A 79 -9.60 11.98 -3.81
N ALA A 80 -9.95 11.05 -2.94
CA ALA A 80 -11.11 11.17 -2.05
C ALA A 80 -10.95 12.33 -1.06
N GLU A 81 -9.77 12.49 -0.45
CA GLU A 81 -9.48 13.59 0.48
C GLU A 81 -9.60 14.96 -0.21
N ARG A 82 -9.16 15.08 -1.46
CA ARG A 82 -9.29 16.34 -2.24
C ARG A 82 -10.72 16.68 -2.66
N ARG A 83 -11.64 15.71 -2.60
CA ARG A 83 -13.05 15.89 -2.96
C ARG A 83 -13.95 16.05 -1.73
N ALA A 84 -13.41 15.93 -0.52
CA ALA A 84 -14.16 16.22 0.69
C ALA A 84 -14.46 17.73 0.77
N PRO A 85 -15.71 18.14 1.05
CA PRO A 85 -16.13 19.53 1.12
C PRO A 85 -15.50 20.31 2.28
#